data_AF-A0A1Q7RL66-F1
#
_entry.id   AF-A0A1Q7RL66-F1
#
_cell.length_a   1.000
_cell.length_b   1.000
_cell.length_c   1.000
_cell.angle_alpha   90.00
_cell.angle_beta   90.00
_cell.angle_gamma   90.00
#
_symmetry.space_group_name_H-M   'P 1'
#
loop_
_entity.id
_entity.type
_entity.pdbx_description
1 polymer ?
#
loop_
_entity_poly.entity_id
_entity_poly.type
_entity_poly.pdbx_seq_one_letter_code
_entity_poly.pdbx_strand_id
1 'polypeptide(L)' 'MTERAAPEKSREPEAQDDRPTHSPDGVDLTLIRWMLSLTPEERLEVLQANVWSILRLRGDQSKA' A
#
# COMPACT_ATOMS: atom_id res chain seq x y z
N MET A 1 -16.43 -4.23 -41.70
CA MET A 1 -16.50 -4.39 -40.24
C MET A 1 -15.13 -4.91 -39.83
N THR A 2 -14.17 -4.00 -39.67
CA THR A 2 -12.76 -4.36 -39.43
C THR A 2 -12.48 -4.08 -37.96
N GLU A 3 -12.26 -5.16 -37.22
CA GLU A 3 -11.94 -5.14 -35.80
C GLU A 3 -10.61 -4.40 -35.59
N ARG A 4 -10.66 -3.27 -34.88
CA ARG A 4 -9.44 -2.63 -34.37
C ARG A 4 -8.91 -3.51 -33.24
N ALA A 5 -7.93 -4.35 -33.55
CA ALA A 5 -7.07 -4.91 -32.52
C ALA A 5 -6.34 -3.75 -31.82
N ALA A 6 -6.70 -3.49 -30.56
CA ALA A 6 -5.94 -2.60 -29.69
C ALA A 6 -4.52 -3.15 -29.54
N PRO A 7 -3.47 -2.32 -29.48
CA PRO A 7 -2.13 -2.83 -29.24
C PRO A 7 -2.11 -3.51 -27.87
N GLU A 8 -1.83 -4.81 -27.84
CA GLU A 8 -1.51 -5.52 -26.62
C GLU A 8 -0.27 -4.85 -26.03
N LYS A 9 -0.49 -4.01 -25.02
CA LYS A 9 0.58 -3.41 -24.24
C LYS A 9 1.38 -4.57 -23.66
N SER A 10 2.55 -4.84 -24.23
CA SER A 10 3.50 -5.82 -23.72
C SER A 10 3.63 -5.60 -22.21
N ARG A 11 3.08 -6.51 -21.42
CA ARG A 11 3.26 -6.51 -19.97
C ARG A 11 4.69 -6.97 -19.75
N GLU A 12 5.62 -6.01 -19.73
CA GLU A 12 6.94 -6.25 -19.15
C GLU A 12 6.73 -6.84 -17.75
N PRO A 13 7.42 -7.92 -17.39
CA PRO A 13 7.28 -8.48 -16.05
C PRO A 13 7.66 -7.39 -15.06
N GLU A 14 6.70 -6.99 -14.22
CA GLU A 14 6.96 -6.10 -13.09
C GLU A 14 8.15 -6.68 -12.33
N ALA A 15 9.24 -5.90 -12.24
CA ALA A 15 10.47 -6.36 -11.61
C ALA A 15 10.13 -6.90 -10.22
N GLN A 16 10.25 -8.21 -10.04
CA GLN A 16 9.97 -8.85 -8.76
C GLN A 16 11.02 -8.34 -7.78
N ASP A 17 10.53 -7.78 -6.67
CA ASP A 17 11.39 -7.36 -5.58
C ASP A 17 11.84 -8.61 -4.81
N ASP A 18 13.04 -9.10 -5.12
CA ASP A 18 13.63 -10.30 -4.50
C ASP A 18 13.99 -10.11 -3.01
N ARG A 19 13.69 -8.95 -2.41
CA ARG A 19 13.96 -8.71 -0.99
C ARG A 19 13.07 -9.60 -0.10
N PRO A 20 13.59 -10.16 1.00
CA PRO A 20 12.80 -10.97 1.93
C PRO A 20 11.58 -10.21 2.45
N THR A 21 10.39 -10.80 2.38
CA THR A 21 9.14 -10.21 2.91
C THR A 21 9.15 -10.11 4.44
N HIS A 22 9.87 -11.01 5.13
CA HIS A 22 9.90 -11.07 6.59
C HIS A 22 11.33 -10.99 7.13
N SER A 23 11.51 -10.47 8.35
CA SER A 23 12.77 -10.55 9.10
C SER A 23 13.01 -11.97 9.63
N PRO A 24 14.23 -12.31 10.10
CA PRO A 24 14.50 -13.59 10.78
C PRO A 24 13.59 -13.84 12.00
N ASP A 25 13.11 -12.78 12.64
CA ASP A 25 12.19 -12.84 13.78
C ASP A 25 10.70 -12.93 13.35
N GLY A 26 10.42 -13.00 12.05
CA GLY A 26 9.07 -13.13 11.49
C GLY A 26 8.31 -11.81 11.30
N VAL A 27 8.97 -10.65 11.39
CA VAL A 27 8.31 -9.35 11.19
C VAL A 27 8.11 -9.09 9.70
N ASP A 28 6.88 -8.79 9.26
CA ASP A 28 6.60 -8.35 7.88
C ASP A 28 7.27 -6.99 7.60
N LEU A 29 8.12 -6.97 6.58
CA LEU A 29 8.92 -5.82 6.18
C LEU A 29 8.28 -5.01 5.04
N THR A 30 7.18 -5.47 4.46
CA THR A 30 6.54 -4.85 3.31
C THR A 30 6.03 -3.45 3.66
N LEU A 31 5.22 -3.36 4.72
CA LEU A 31 4.68 -2.07 5.17
C LEU A 31 5.79 -1.16 5.70
N ILE A 32 6.78 -1.72 6.39
CA ILE A 32 7.94 -0.97 6.90
C ILE A 32 8.72 -0.34 5.75
N ARG A 33 9.07 -1.13 4.73
CA ARG A 33 9.80 -0.63 3.56
C ARG A 33 9.01 0.42 2.80
N TRP A 34 7.70 0.23 2.66
CA TRP A 34 6.83 1.23 2.05
C TRP A 34 6.84 2.54 2.85
N MET A 35 6.64 2.51 4.18
CA MET A 35 6.68 3.72 5.04
C MET A 35 8.03 4.45 5.00
N LEU A 36 9.12 3.71 4.83
CA LEU A 36 10.47 4.26 4.73
C LEU A 36 10.79 4.81 3.32
N SER A 37 10.04 4.42 2.29
CA SER A 37 10.14 5.02 0.96
C SER A 37 9.45 6.39 0.85
N LEU A 38 8.57 6.72 1.80
CA LEU A 38 7.87 8.00 1.85
C LEU A 38 8.76 9.11 2.42
N THR A 39 8.55 10.33 1.93
CA THR A 39 9.07 11.54 2.58
C THR A 39 8.48 11.69 3.99
N PRO A 40 9.11 12.49 4.87
CA PRO A 40 8.57 12.74 6.21
C PRO A 40 7.15 13.31 6.20
N GLU A 41 6.81 14.15 5.22
CA GLU A 41 5.49 14.75 5.07
C GLU A 41 4.43 13.71 4.67
N GLU A 42 4.67 12.95 3.60
CA GLU A 42 3.76 11.89 3.14
C GLU A 42 3.54 10.83 4.24
N ARG A 43 4.59 10.46 4.96
CA ARG A 43 4.49 9.53 6.09
C ARG A 43 3.58 10.09 7.19
N LEU A 44 3.67 11.39 7.47
CA LEU A 44 2.80 12.04 8.46
C LEU A 44 1.34 12.02 8.01
N GLU A 45 1.06 12.33 6.76
CA GLU A 45 -0.30 12.31 6.20
C GLU A 45 -0.95 10.92 6.30
N VAL A 46 -0.20 9.87 5.91
CA VAL A 46 -0.66 8.47 6.03
C VAL A 46 -0.98 8.12 7.48
N LEU A 47 -0.10 8.49 8.43
CA LEU A 47 -0.33 8.21 9.85
C LEU A 47 -1.55 8.96 10.39
N GLN A 48 -1.73 10.22 10.01
CA GLN A 48 -2.91 10.98 10.38
C GLN A 48 -4.20 10.32 9.85
N ALA A 49 -4.22 9.92 8.58
CA ALA A 49 -5.37 9.24 7.99
C ALA A 49 -5.73 7.95 8.74
N ASN A 50 -4.74 7.16 9.15
CA ASN A 50 -4.95 5.96 9.97
C ASN A 50 -5.55 6.29 11.35
N VAL A 51 -5.04 7.33 12.03
CA VAL A 51 -5.59 7.78 13.33
C VAL A 51 -7.05 8.21 13.16
N TRP A 52 -7.36 9.02 12.15
CA TRP A 52 -8.73 9.45 11.88
C TRP A 52 -9.67 8.28 11.59
N SER A 53 -9.20 7.28 10.84
CA SER A 53 -9.95 6.05 10.57
C SER A 53 -10.32 5.31 11.86
N ILE A 54 -9.35 5.12 12.76
CA ILE A 54 -9.57 4.47 14.06
C ILE A 54 -10.55 5.27 14.93
N LEU A 55 -10.40 6.60 14.98
CA LEU A 55 -11.30 7.47 15.74
C LEU A 55 -12.73 7.42 15.20
N ARG A 56 -12.90 7.38 13.87
CA ARG A 56 -14.21 7.21 13.23
C ARG A 56 -14.85 5.88 13.61
N LEU A 57 -14.11 4.78 13.50
CA LEU A 57 -14.58 3.46 13.92
C LEU A 57 -15.00 3.46 15.39
N ARG A 58 -14.24 4.11 16.26
CA ARG A 58 -14.61 4.25 17.68
C ARG A 58 -15.88 5.06 17.89
N GLY A 59 -16.04 6.17 17.17
CA GLY A 59 -17.24 7.03 17.24
C GLY A 59 -18.51 6.34 16.76
N ASP A 60 -18.40 5.48 15.73
CA ASP A 60 -19.52 4.71 15.19
C ASP A 60 -20.02 3.64 16.19
N GLN A 61 -19.15 3.10 17.06
CA GLN A 61 -19.56 2.14 18.12
C GLN A 61 -20.32 2.78 19.29
N SER A 62 -20.31 4.12 19.43
CA SER A 62 -21.06 4.82 20.48
C SER A 62 -22.52 5.09 20.11
N LYS A 63 -22.94 4.76 18.89
CA LYS A 63 -24.30 4.97 18.36
C LYS A 63 -25.10 3.68 18.14
N ALA A 64 -24.57 2.52 18.51
CA ALA A 64 -25.21 1.21 18.42
C ALA A 64 -25.79 0.77 19.76
#